data_AF-A0A8T3WG33-F1
#
_entry.id   AF-A0A8T3WG33-F1
#
_cell.length_a   1.000
_cell.length_b   1.000
_cell.length_c   1.000
_cell.angle_alpha   90.00
_cell.angle_beta   90.00
_cell.angle_gamma   90.00
#
_symmetry.space_group_name_H-M   'P 1'
#
loop_
_entity.id
_entity.type
_entity.pdbx_description
1 polymer ?
#
loop_
_entity_poly.entity_id
_entity_poly.type
_entity_poly.pdbx_seq_one_letter_code
_entity_poly.pdbx_strand_id
1 'polypeptide(L)'
;MRLQLQKGKQQELILLAKKGISWKDLAFKLNFNSGYLANELKNERYFISDKVYQKLCSLTNVNFDKWIMKKLYDNWGRSKGGMNSRGSTIVLPNIEMNEKLAEFVGAVLGDGNINFYKKGKEIGVYHIRIAGDKVKDNEYHTYLKDICREIFKLNAKKVIRPNERFLDIYSKELVIFFIKMGIKPGNKITNQSTIPLWIFEKAEYIRACLRGLIDTDGSMFRMSQRDFNLIRINFTNHNFTLLNDTRKGFLKLGYHPSKIINQRQFYLSRQGEIRKYLKEIGSSNKKHLDRIKNFIAP
;
A
#
# COMPACT_ATOMS: atom_id res chain seq x y z
N MET A 1 -33.51 2.56 -14.86
CA MET A 1 -33.36 1.13 -15.17
C MET A 1 -33.00 0.94 -16.64
N ARG A 2 -32.30 -0.15 -16.98
CA ARG A 2 -31.98 -0.60 -18.34
C ARG A 2 -32.91 -1.75 -18.73
N LEU A 3 -33.42 -1.73 -19.96
CA LEU A 3 -34.37 -2.73 -20.45
C LEU A 3 -33.69 -3.65 -21.44
N GLN A 4 -33.68 -4.95 -21.14
CA GLN A 4 -33.31 -5.97 -22.12
C GLN A 4 -34.58 -6.45 -22.81
N LEU A 5 -34.74 -6.06 -24.08
CA LEU A 5 -35.80 -6.59 -24.94
C LEU A 5 -35.34 -7.91 -25.59
N GLN A 6 -36.29 -8.67 -26.11
CA GLN A 6 -35.99 -9.79 -27.00
C GLN A 6 -35.12 -9.33 -28.17
N LYS A 7 -34.15 -10.16 -28.57
CA LYS A 7 -33.20 -9.87 -29.63
C LYS A 7 -33.91 -9.38 -30.91
N GLY A 8 -33.46 -8.25 -31.44
CA GLY A 8 -34.01 -7.58 -32.62
C GLY A 8 -35.12 -6.58 -32.31
N LYS A 9 -35.80 -6.66 -31.16
CA LYS A 9 -36.93 -5.78 -30.82
C LYS A 9 -36.52 -4.37 -30.44
N GLN A 10 -35.33 -4.19 -29.88
CA GLN A 10 -34.81 -2.85 -29.62
C GLN A 10 -34.42 -2.18 -30.94
N GLN A 11 -33.79 -2.91 -31.86
CA GLN A 11 -33.48 -2.43 -33.20
C GLN A 11 -34.76 -2.01 -33.94
N GLU A 12 -35.77 -2.88 -33.94
CA GLU A 12 -37.07 -2.65 -34.57
C GLU A 12 -37.72 -1.36 -34.06
N LEU A 13 -37.82 -1.18 -32.74
CA LEU A 13 -38.39 0.03 -32.13
C LEU A 13 -37.63 1.30 -32.52
N ILE A 14 -36.30 1.26 -32.54
CA ILE A 14 -35.47 2.41 -32.92
C ILE A 14 -35.64 2.74 -34.41
N LEU A 15 -35.72 1.74 -35.28
CA LEU A 15 -35.93 1.93 -36.72
C LEU A 15 -37.32 2.48 -37.03
N LEU A 16 -38.35 2.04 -36.30
CA LEU A 16 -39.69 2.61 -36.37
C LEU A 16 -39.67 4.09 -36.01
N ALA A 17 -39.01 4.46 -34.89
CA ALA A 17 -38.90 5.85 -34.46
C ALA A 17 -38.07 6.73 -35.42
N LYS A 18 -37.14 6.12 -36.16
CA LYS A 18 -36.30 6.80 -37.16
C LYS A 18 -37.04 7.04 -38.49
N LYS A 19 -38.12 6.30 -38.78
CA LYS A 19 -38.82 6.37 -40.06
C LYS A 19 -39.24 7.81 -40.37
N GLY A 20 -38.84 8.31 -41.54
CA GLY A 20 -39.18 9.67 -41.97
C GLY A 20 -38.36 10.81 -41.35
N ILE A 21 -37.37 10.53 -40.49
CA ILE A 21 -36.46 11.55 -39.93
C ILE A 21 -34.99 11.13 -40.01
N SER A 22 -34.07 12.08 -39.90
CA SER A 22 -32.64 11.78 -39.89
C SER A 22 -32.20 11.18 -38.55
N TRP A 23 -31.06 10.47 -38.53
CA TRP A 23 -30.45 10.01 -37.29
C TRP A 23 -30.09 11.16 -36.34
N LYS A 24 -29.75 12.34 -36.88
CA LYS A 24 -29.43 13.53 -36.11
C LYS A 24 -30.66 14.04 -35.36
N ASP A 25 -31.81 14.07 -36.03
CA ASP A 25 -33.07 14.56 -35.45
C ASP A 25 -33.62 13.60 -34.40
N LEU A 26 -33.60 12.29 -34.68
CA LEU A 26 -34.02 11.29 -33.68
C LEU A 26 -33.11 11.34 -32.45
N ALA A 27 -31.79 11.44 -32.65
CA ALA A 27 -30.85 11.53 -31.56
C ALA A 27 -31.05 12.81 -30.73
N PHE A 28 -31.35 13.94 -31.38
CA PHE A 28 -31.71 15.18 -30.70
C PHE A 28 -32.96 15.01 -29.82
N LYS A 29 -34.04 14.40 -30.34
CA LYS A 29 -35.27 14.10 -29.56
C LYS A 29 -35.01 13.19 -28.35
N LEU A 30 -34.09 12.25 -28.49
CA LEU A 30 -33.71 11.30 -27.43
C LEU A 30 -32.60 11.82 -26.50
N ASN A 31 -32.03 12.99 -26.80
CA ASN A 31 -30.86 13.57 -26.11
C ASN A 31 -29.62 12.64 -26.14
N PHE A 32 -29.26 12.18 -27.33
CA PHE A 32 -28.09 11.33 -27.58
C PHE A 32 -27.20 11.88 -28.69
N ASN A 33 -25.97 11.37 -28.74
CA ASN A 33 -25.14 11.43 -29.92
C ASN A 33 -25.72 10.51 -31.02
N SER A 34 -25.77 11.00 -32.26
CA SER A 34 -26.34 10.27 -33.40
C SER A 34 -25.59 8.98 -33.74
N GLY A 35 -24.26 8.98 -33.60
CA GLY A 35 -23.43 7.78 -33.77
C GLY A 35 -23.73 6.73 -32.71
N TYR A 36 -23.86 7.15 -31.44
CA TYR A 36 -24.24 6.23 -30.36
C TYR A 36 -25.60 5.58 -30.61
N LEU A 37 -26.59 6.36 -31.04
CA LEU A 37 -27.90 5.82 -31.37
C LEU A 37 -27.86 4.85 -32.57
N ALA A 38 -27.22 5.25 -33.67
CA ALA A 38 -27.24 4.50 -34.93
C ALA A 38 -26.33 3.26 -34.95
N ASN A 39 -25.21 3.30 -34.23
CA ASN A 39 -24.18 2.25 -34.27
C ASN A 39 -24.18 1.36 -33.04
N GLU A 40 -24.61 1.87 -31.88
CA GLU A 40 -24.54 1.14 -30.62
C GLU A 40 -25.93 0.67 -30.15
N LEU A 41 -26.88 1.59 -29.96
CA LEU A 41 -28.22 1.24 -29.47
C LEU A 41 -29.04 0.48 -30.53
N LYS A 42 -29.06 0.97 -31.78
CA LYS A 42 -29.77 0.32 -32.87
C LYS A 42 -29.26 -1.11 -33.11
N ASN A 43 -27.96 -1.33 -33.00
CA ASN A 43 -27.35 -2.65 -33.19
C ASN A 43 -27.35 -3.50 -31.91
N GLU A 44 -28.11 -3.09 -30.88
CA GLU A 44 -28.29 -3.81 -29.62
C GLU A 44 -26.99 -4.11 -28.84
N ARG A 45 -25.93 -3.32 -29.07
CA ARG A 45 -24.67 -3.43 -28.30
C ARG A 45 -24.85 -3.03 -26.83
N TYR A 46 -25.80 -2.13 -26.57
CA TYR A 46 -26.22 -1.75 -25.23
C TYR A 46 -27.74 -1.74 -25.10
N PHE A 47 -28.21 -1.97 -23.88
CA PHE A 47 -29.63 -1.85 -23.53
C PHE A 47 -30.05 -0.39 -23.37
N ILE A 48 -31.22 -0.04 -23.94
CA ILE A 48 -31.83 1.26 -23.73
C ILE A 48 -32.27 1.45 -22.27
N SER A 49 -32.30 2.70 -21.80
CA SER A 49 -32.89 3.00 -20.51
C SER A 49 -34.41 3.05 -20.60
N ASP A 50 -35.09 2.84 -19.47
CA ASP A 50 -36.54 2.90 -19.37
C ASP A 50 -37.11 4.24 -19.88
N LYS A 51 -36.48 5.36 -19.52
CA LYS A 51 -36.83 6.70 -20.03
C LYS A 51 -36.74 6.81 -21.55
N VAL A 52 -35.72 6.21 -22.16
CA VAL A 52 -35.52 6.25 -23.62
C VAL A 52 -36.53 5.35 -24.30
N TYR A 53 -36.79 4.17 -23.73
CA TYR A 53 -37.82 3.25 -24.21
C TYR A 53 -39.21 3.90 -24.23
N GLN A 54 -39.60 4.57 -23.14
CA GLN A 54 -40.89 5.27 -23.08
C GLN A 54 -40.99 6.37 -24.13
N LYS A 55 -39.91 7.14 -24.34
CA LYS A 55 -39.85 8.15 -25.41
C LYS A 55 -39.94 7.55 -26.82
N LEU A 56 -39.30 6.41 -27.05
CA LEU A 56 -39.37 5.73 -28.34
C LEU A 56 -40.81 5.26 -28.59
N CYS A 57 -41.43 4.60 -27.61
CA CYS A 57 -42.81 4.16 -27.68
C CYS A 57 -43.77 5.32 -27.98
N SER A 58 -43.61 6.46 -27.29
CA SER A 58 -44.45 7.64 -27.51
C SER A 58 -44.27 8.27 -28.90
N LEU A 59 -43.04 8.31 -29.43
CA LEU A 59 -42.77 8.81 -30.78
C LEU A 59 -43.38 7.93 -31.88
N THR A 60 -43.50 6.63 -31.62
CA THR A 60 -43.97 5.63 -32.59
C THR A 60 -45.43 5.22 -32.41
N ASN A 61 -46.05 5.61 -31.30
CA ASN A 61 -47.37 5.15 -30.85
C ASN A 61 -47.51 3.60 -30.83
N VAL A 62 -46.46 2.89 -30.40
CA VAL A 62 -46.48 1.42 -30.22
C VAL A 62 -45.98 1.03 -28.83
N ASN A 63 -46.42 -0.13 -28.34
CA ASN A 63 -46.02 -0.68 -27.05
C ASN A 63 -45.27 -2.01 -27.25
N PHE A 64 -44.05 -2.10 -26.72
CA PHE A 64 -43.15 -3.24 -26.82
C PHE A 64 -42.99 -4.00 -25.48
N ASP A 65 -43.85 -3.76 -24.49
CA ASP A 65 -43.71 -4.24 -23.11
C ASP A 65 -43.69 -5.76 -23.03
N LYS A 66 -44.48 -6.43 -23.88
CA LYS A 66 -44.51 -7.90 -24.00
C LYS A 66 -43.16 -8.51 -24.41
N TRP A 67 -42.27 -7.70 -24.98
CA TRP A 67 -40.94 -8.12 -25.42
C TRP A 67 -39.84 -7.78 -24.41
N ILE A 68 -40.16 -7.16 -23.28
CA ILE A 68 -39.19 -6.86 -22.22
C ILE A 68 -38.90 -8.17 -21.48
N MET A 69 -37.67 -8.66 -21.62
CA MET A 69 -37.21 -9.88 -20.96
C MET A 69 -36.73 -9.61 -19.53
N LYS A 70 -35.98 -8.52 -19.33
CA LYS A 70 -35.40 -8.16 -18.02
C LYS A 70 -35.33 -6.66 -17.82
N LYS A 71 -35.57 -6.22 -16.58
CA LYS A 71 -35.26 -4.87 -16.10
C LYS A 71 -34.02 -4.93 -15.22
N LEU A 72 -32.98 -4.19 -15.61
CA LEU A 72 -31.69 -4.16 -14.96
C LEU A 72 -31.45 -2.79 -14.30
N TYR A 73 -30.68 -2.76 -13.22
CA TYR A 73 -30.26 -1.49 -12.62
C TYR A 73 -29.41 -0.66 -13.58
N ASP A 74 -29.43 0.67 -13.43
CA ASP A 74 -28.73 1.57 -14.38
C ASP A 74 -27.22 1.37 -14.43
N ASN A 75 -26.62 0.90 -13.33
CA ASN A 75 -25.20 0.60 -13.22
C ASN A 75 -24.83 -0.84 -13.63
N TRP A 76 -25.76 -1.63 -14.15
CA TRP A 76 -25.52 -3.05 -14.49
C TRP A 76 -24.31 -3.23 -15.41
N GLY A 77 -24.19 -2.40 -16.46
CA GLY A 77 -23.06 -2.46 -17.40
C GLY A 77 -21.72 -2.20 -16.71
N ARG A 78 -21.67 -1.23 -15.78
CA ARG A 78 -20.48 -0.93 -14.97
C ARG A 78 -20.14 -2.10 -14.02
N SER A 79 -21.15 -2.70 -13.39
CA SER A 79 -20.95 -3.85 -12.50
C SER A 79 -20.43 -5.07 -13.26
N LYS A 80 -21.02 -5.38 -14.42
CA LYS A 80 -20.58 -6.48 -15.30
C LYS A 80 -19.15 -6.24 -15.82
N GLY A 81 -18.86 -5.02 -16.26
CA GLY A 81 -17.51 -4.62 -16.69
C GLY A 81 -16.47 -4.77 -15.56
N GLY A 82 -16.82 -4.40 -14.32
CA GLY A 82 -15.95 -4.58 -13.17
C GLY A 82 -15.63 -6.05 -12.87
N MET A 83 -16.65 -6.93 -12.88
CA MET A 83 -16.47 -8.37 -12.68
C MET A 83 -15.66 -9.03 -13.80
N ASN A 84 -15.82 -8.57 -15.03
CA ASN A 84 -15.09 -9.11 -16.19
C ASN A 84 -13.69 -8.50 -16.35
N SER A 85 -13.36 -7.42 -15.62
CA SER A 85 -12.03 -6.83 -15.68
C SER A 85 -11.02 -7.76 -15.02
N ARG A 86 -9.86 -7.95 -15.65
CA ARG A 86 -8.72 -8.67 -15.03
C ARG A 86 -8.11 -7.90 -13.85
N GLY A 87 -8.58 -6.68 -13.59
CA GLY A 87 -7.97 -5.73 -12.67
C GLY A 87 -6.62 -5.19 -13.15
N SER A 88 -6.06 -4.25 -12.39
CA SER A 88 -4.68 -3.75 -12.52
C SER A 88 -3.82 -4.12 -11.31
N THR A 89 -4.27 -5.10 -10.52
CA THR A 89 -3.56 -5.52 -9.31
C THR A 89 -2.26 -6.20 -9.71
N ILE A 90 -1.15 -5.59 -9.31
CA ILE A 90 0.18 -6.16 -9.49
C ILE A 90 0.29 -7.38 -8.57
N VAL A 91 0.52 -8.55 -9.16
CA VAL A 91 0.80 -9.79 -8.43
C VAL A 91 2.25 -9.74 -7.95
N LEU A 92 2.46 -10.02 -6.67
CA LEU A 92 3.81 -10.11 -6.12
C LEU A 92 4.49 -11.40 -6.61
N PRO A 93 5.83 -11.39 -6.79
CA PRO A 93 6.57 -12.62 -7.03
C PRO A 93 6.50 -13.53 -5.79
N ASN A 94 7.05 -14.75 -5.91
CA ASN A 94 7.35 -15.53 -4.72
C ASN A 94 8.39 -14.78 -3.87
N ILE A 95 8.06 -14.47 -2.62
CA ILE A 95 8.92 -13.67 -1.74
C ILE A 95 9.73 -14.62 -0.86
N GLU A 96 11.04 -14.61 -1.05
CA GLU A 96 11.98 -15.37 -0.23
C GLU A 96 12.28 -14.65 1.08
N MET A 97 12.35 -15.41 2.17
CA MET A 97 12.78 -14.89 3.48
C MET A 97 14.30 -14.70 3.48
N ASN A 98 14.74 -13.45 3.43
CA ASN A 98 16.15 -13.08 3.38
C ASN A 98 16.45 -11.85 4.24
N GLU A 99 17.72 -11.49 4.35
CA GLU A 99 18.19 -10.35 5.15
C GLU A 99 17.59 -9.03 4.69
N LYS A 100 17.49 -8.79 3.38
CA LYS A 100 16.90 -7.56 2.83
C LYS A 100 15.43 -7.42 3.23
N LEU A 101 14.67 -8.52 3.21
CA LEU A 101 13.29 -8.53 3.69
C LEU A 101 13.23 -8.26 5.19
N ALA A 102 14.11 -8.90 5.99
CA ALA A 102 14.14 -8.71 7.44
C ALA A 102 14.44 -7.25 7.82
N GLU A 103 15.40 -6.62 7.14
CA GLU A 103 15.71 -5.20 7.32
C GLU A 103 14.55 -4.29 6.92
N PHE A 104 13.90 -4.58 5.78
CA PHE A 104 12.73 -3.85 5.34
C PHE A 104 11.55 -4.00 6.33
N VAL A 105 11.35 -5.19 6.90
CA VAL A 105 10.38 -5.42 7.98
C VAL A 105 10.72 -4.59 9.21
N GLY A 106 12.00 -4.53 9.60
CA GLY A 106 12.47 -3.67 10.70
C GLY A 106 12.11 -2.19 10.46
N ALA A 107 12.35 -1.67 9.26
CA ALA A 107 11.98 -0.30 8.90
C ALA A 107 10.46 -0.07 8.92
N VAL A 108 9.66 -1.05 8.47
CA VAL A 108 8.19 -0.98 8.53
C VAL A 108 7.69 -1.03 9.98
N LEU A 109 8.33 -1.78 10.86
CA LEU A 109 7.98 -1.86 12.28
C LEU A 109 8.28 -0.57 13.03
N GLY A 110 9.38 0.11 12.70
CA GLY A 110 9.71 1.44 13.24
C GLY A 110 8.84 2.55 12.64
N ASP A 111 9.30 3.16 11.55
CA ASP A 111 8.65 4.34 10.93
C ASP A 111 7.51 4.01 9.93
N GLY A 112 7.22 2.72 9.71
CA GLY A 112 6.15 2.31 8.79
C GLY A 112 4.73 2.60 9.29
N ASN A 113 3.77 2.62 8.37
CA ASN A 113 2.35 2.58 8.64
C ASN A 113 1.69 1.76 7.52
N ILE A 114 0.96 0.72 7.90
CA ILE A 114 0.18 -0.09 6.98
C ILE A 114 -1.25 0.44 6.99
N ASN A 115 -1.67 0.97 5.86
CA ASN A 115 -3.01 1.47 5.66
C ASN A 115 -3.83 0.48 4.84
N PHE A 116 -4.93 0.05 5.45
CA PHE A 116 -5.98 -0.74 4.84
C PHE A 116 -7.29 -0.01 5.11
N TYR A 117 -7.90 0.56 4.07
CA TYR A 117 -9.23 1.14 4.15
C TYR A 117 -10.17 0.43 3.20
N LYS A 118 -11.43 0.20 3.60
CA LYS A 118 -12.48 -0.31 2.72
C LYS A 118 -13.81 0.30 3.16
N LYS A 119 -14.44 1.14 2.33
CA LYS A 119 -15.76 1.71 2.61
C LYS A 119 -16.82 1.06 1.71
N GLY A 120 -17.53 0.07 2.25
CA GLY A 120 -18.59 -0.63 1.51
C GLY A 120 -18.09 -1.25 0.20
N LYS A 121 -18.63 -0.79 -0.93
CA LYS A 121 -18.27 -1.24 -2.29
C LYS A 121 -17.20 -0.36 -3.00
N GLU A 122 -16.73 0.74 -2.40
CA GLU A 122 -15.82 1.68 -3.07
C GLU A 122 -14.44 1.83 -2.39
N ILE A 123 -13.46 2.06 -3.29
CA ILE A 123 -12.03 2.41 -3.16
C ILE A 123 -11.41 2.04 -1.82
N GLY A 124 -10.71 0.91 -1.81
CA GLY A 124 -9.77 0.61 -0.75
C GLY A 124 -8.42 1.27 -1.01
N VAL A 125 -7.91 2.01 -0.02
CA VAL A 125 -6.53 2.50 -0.04
C VAL A 125 -5.68 1.43 0.60
N TYR A 126 -4.79 0.83 -0.20
CA TYR A 126 -3.82 -0.16 0.25
C TYR A 126 -2.44 0.43 0.03
N HIS A 127 -1.79 0.86 1.11
CA HIS A 127 -0.42 1.28 1.02
C HIS A 127 0.36 1.04 2.31
N ILE A 128 1.65 0.85 2.14
CA ILE A 128 2.63 0.95 3.22
C ILE A 128 3.33 2.30 3.05
N ARG A 129 3.40 3.07 4.13
CA ARG A 129 4.08 4.37 4.18
C ARG A 129 5.18 4.30 5.21
N ILE A 130 6.42 4.59 4.84
CA ILE A 130 7.53 4.74 5.80
C ILE A 130 7.83 6.24 5.92
N ALA A 131 7.73 6.78 7.12
CA ALA A 131 8.03 8.18 7.41
C ALA A 131 9.53 8.40 7.65
N GLY A 132 9.98 9.65 7.53
CA GLY A 132 11.35 10.03 7.86
C GLY A 132 11.55 11.55 7.80
N ASP A 133 12.69 12.01 8.30
CA ASP A 133 13.13 13.40 8.16
C ASP A 133 13.42 13.70 6.70
N LYS A 134 12.94 14.87 6.22
CA LYS A 134 13.05 15.29 4.82
C LYS A 134 14.47 15.14 4.25
N VAL A 135 15.47 15.55 5.03
CA VAL A 135 16.87 15.63 4.61
C VAL A 135 17.62 14.39 5.08
N LYS A 136 17.58 14.09 6.38
CA LYS A 136 18.48 13.11 7.00
C LYS A 136 18.21 11.67 6.59
N ASP A 137 16.96 11.34 6.24
CA ASP A 137 16.57 9.98 5.87
C ASP A 137 16.41 9.81 4.34
N ASN A 138 16.96 10.75 3.54
CA ASN A 138 16.85 10.69 2.08
C ASN A 138 17.58 9.50 1.46
N GLU A 139 18.83 9.27 1.85
CA GLU A 139 19.57 8.11 1.37
C GLU A 139 18.93 6.81 1.84
N TYR A 140 18.47 6.75 3.11
CA TYR A 140 17.83 5.54 3.63
C TYR A 140 16.51 5.21 2.92
N HIS A 141 15.65 6.20 2.64
CA HIS A 141 14.46 5.98 1.81
C HIS A 141 14.80 5.56 0.36
N THR A 142 15.97 5.93 -0.14
CA THR A 142 16.44 5.48 -1.47
C THR A 142 16.86 4.01 -1.41
N TYR A 143 17.62 3.64 -0.38
CA TYR A 143 17.98 2.26 -0.10
C TYR A 143 16.76 1.35 0.07
N LEU A 144 15.78 1.74 0.90
CA LEU A 144 14.53 0.98 1.08
C LEU A 144 13.69 0.90 -0.22
N LYS A 145 13.73 1.95 -1.06
CA LYS A 145 13.10 1.92 -2.38
C LYS A 145 13.74 0.85 -3.28
N ASP A 146 15.06 0.71 -3.24
CA ASP A 146 15.78 -0.30 -4.01
C ASP A 146 15.48 -1.72 -3.51
N ILE A 147 15.47 -1.94 -2.18
CA ILE A 147 15.00 -3.22 -1.61
C ILE A 147 13.57 -3.54 -2.06
N CYS A 148 12.66 -2.56 -2.00
CA CYS A 148 11.28 -2.75 -2.41
C CYS A 148 11.15 -3.17 -3.88
N ARG A 149 11.94 -2.53 -4.76
CA ARG A 149 11.98 -2.88 -6.18
C ARG A 149 12.58 -4.26 -6.41
N GLU A 150 13.58 -4.65 -5.64
CA GLU A 150 14.24 -5.94 -5.78
C GLU A 150 13.34 -7.10 -5.33
N ILE A 151 12.80 -7.02 -4.11
CA ILE A 151 12.04 -8.12 -3.48
C ILE A 151 10.62 -8.19 -4.04
N PHE A 152 9.92 -7.05 -4.08
CA PHE A 152 8.49 -7.04 -4.40
C PHE A 152 8.21 -6.72 -5.87
N LYS A 153 9.24 -6.33 -6.64
CA LYS A 153 9.08 -5.78 -8.00
C LYS A 153 8.11 -4.59 -8.05
N LEU A 154 8.05 -3.82 -6.95
CA LEU A 154 7.20 -2.65 -6.81
C LEU A 154 8.02 -1.37 -6.79
N ASN A 155 7.50 -0.33 -7.43
CA ASN A 155 8.10 1.00 -7.41
C ASN A 155 7.51 1.83 -6.26
N ALA A 156 8.34 2.12 -5.25
CA ALA A 156 7.97 3.03 -4.17
C ALA A 156 8.01 4.50 -4.63
N LYS A 157 7.03 5.28 -4.21
CA LYS A 157 6.90 6.72 -4.47
C LYS A 157 7.48 7.51 -3.31
N LYS A 158 8.36 8.46 -3.61
CA LYS A 158 8.84 9.44 -2.62
C LYS A 158 7.86 10.61 -2.57
N VAL A 159 7.37 10.96 -1.39
CA VAL A 159 6.50 12.12 -1.15
C VAL A 159 7.22 13.04 -0.17
N ILE A 160 7.29 14.35 -0.47
CA ILE A 160 8.01 15.32 0.34
C ILE A 160 7.01 16.33 0.91
N ARG A 161 7.18 16.68 2.19
CA ARG A 161 6.50 17.75 2.92
C ARG A 161 7.55 18.69 3.54
N PRO A 162 7.18 19.82 4.18
CA PRO A 162 8.16 20.82 4.65
C PRO A 162 9.31 20.24 5.49
N ASN A 163 9.02 19.39 6.48
CA ASN A 163 10.00 18.79 7.40
C ASN A 163 10.05 17.26 7.35
N GLU A 164 9.21 16.65 6.53
CA GLU A 164 8.99 15.21 6.50
C GLU A 164 9.11 14.69 5.07
N ARG A 165 9.48 13.42 4.96
CA ARG A 165 9.39 12.65 3.72
C ARG A 165 8.69 11.33 3.99
N PHE A 166 8.09 10.79 2.95
CA PHE A 166 7.45 9.49 2.98
C PHE A 166 7.92 8.64 1.83
N LEU A 167 8.07 7.35 2.09
CA LEU A 167 8.19 6.31 1.08
C LEU A 167 6.87 5.55 1.02
N ASP A 168 6.07 5.85 0.00
CA ASP A 168 4.75 5.26 -0.19
C ASP A 168 4.80 4.11 -1.19
N ILE A 169 4.29 2.95 -0.80
CA ILE A 169 4.20 1.75 -1.64
C ILE A 169 2.74 1.35 -1.73
N TYR A 170 2.15 1.52 -2.92
CA TYR A 170 0.76 1.20 -3.20
C TYR A 170 0.66 -0.22 -3.75
N SER A 171 0.23 -1.16 -2.92
CA SER A 171 -0.06 -2.53 -3.35
C SER A 171 -0.98 -3.23 -2.36
N LYS A 172 -2.09 -3.77 -2.87
CA LYS A 172 -3.01 -4.60 -2.10
C LYS A 172 -2.32 -5.88 -1.62
N GLU A 173 -1.61 -6.56 -2.52
CA GLU A 173 -0.92 -7.82 -2.21
C GLU A 173 0.18 -7.60 -1.18
N LEU A 174 0.89 -6.47 -1.22
CA LEU A 174 1.93 -6.18 -0.23
C LEU A 174 1.32 -5.93 1.16
N VAL A 175 0.24 -5.16 1.23
CA VAL A 175 -0.48 -4.96 2.49
C VAL A 175 -0.97 -6.29 3.05
N ILE A 176 -1.54 -7.17 2.21
CA ILE A 176 -1.99 -8.50 2.64
C ILE A 176 -0.81 -9.36 3.10
N PHE A 177 0.33 -9.32 2.40
CA PHE A 177 1.54 -10.04 2.78
C PHE A 177 2.01 -9.67 4.21
N PHE A 178 2.09 -8.39 4.52
CA PHE A 178 2.47 -7.93 5.87
C PHE A 178 1.42 -8.27 6.94
N ILE A 179 0.14 -8.22 6.60
CA ILE A 179 -0.94 -8.64 7.51
C ILE A 179 -0.82 -10.13 7.84
N LYS A 180 -0.59 -10.98 6.84
CA LYS A 180 -0.38 -12.42 7.03
C LYS A 180 0.88 -12.71 7.86
N MET A 181 1.89 -11.84 7.78
CA MET A 181 3.08 -11.90 8.63
C MET A 181 2.85 -11.46 10.08
N GLY A 182 1.66 -10.93 10.40
CA GLY A 182 1.27 -10.50 11.75
C GLY A 182 1.36 -8.99 11.98
N ILE A 183 1.73 -8.19 10.98
CA ILE A 183 1.84 -6.73 11.09
C ILE A 183 0.51 -6.10 10.68
N LYS A 184 -0.32 -5.78 11.68
CA LYS A 184 -1.70 -5.29 11.48
C LYS A 184 -1.76 -3.81 11.08
N PRO A 185 -2.74 -3.42 10.25
CA PRO A 185 -2.98 -2.02 9.89
C PRO A 185 -3.53 -1.22 11.08
N GLY A 186 -3.33 0.09 11.05
CA GLY A 186 -3.81 1.01 12.08
C GLY A 186 -2.78 1.28 13.18
N ASN A 187 -3.25 1.60 14.39
CA ASN A 187 -2.39 2.03 15.48
C ASN A 187 -1.53 0.85 16.00
N LYS A 188 -0.20 0.97 15.79
CA LYS A 188 0.79 -0.05 16.17
C LYS A 188 0.86 -0.33 17.67
N ILE A 189 0.61 0.70 18.50
CA ILE A 189 0.67 0.58 19.95
C ILE A 189 -0.53 -0.23 20.44
N THR A 190 -1.74 0.09 19.96
CA THR A 190 -2.94 -0.67 20.32
C THR A 190 -2.88 -2.11 19.79
N ASN A 191 -2.31 -2.29 18.59
CA ASN A 191 -2.17 -3.60 17.97
C ASN A 191 -1.01 -4.44 18.52
N GLN A 192 -0.15 -3.86 19.38
CA GLN A 192 1.03 -4.51 19.95
C GLN A 192 1.88 -5.20 18.86
N SER A 193 2.22 -4.48 17.79
CA SER A 193 3.05 -5.01 16.71
C SER A 193 4.33 -5.65 17.24
N THR A 194 4.69 -6.81 16.70
CA THR A 194 5.79 -7.67 17.17
C THR A 194 6.72 -8.00 16.00
N ILE A 195 7.96 -8.40 16.28
CA ILE A 195 8.87 -8.91 15.26
C ILE A 195 8.38 -10.30 14.81
N PRO A 196 8.13 -10.54 13.52
CA PRO A 196 7.70 -11.84 13.00
C PRO A 196 8.61 -12.99 13.43
N LEU A 197 8.04 -14.14 13.79
CA LEU A 197 8.77 -15.28 14.36
C LEU A 197 9.91 -15.79 13.46
N TRP A 198 9.71 -15.78 12.13
CA TRP A 198 10.70 -16.25 11.16
C TRP A 198 12.01 -15.45 11.26
N ILE A 199 11.97 -14.19 11.69
CA ILE A 199 13.17 -13.36 11.88
C ILE A 199 14.04 -13.93 13.00
N PHE A 200 13.45 -14.58 14.01
CA PHE A 200 14.18 -15.17 15.12
C PHE A 200 14.75 -16.57 14.83
N GLU A 201 14.51 -17.12 13.63
CA GLU A 201 15.00 -18.44 13.21
C GLU A 201 16.50 -18.43 12.87
N LYS A 202 17.00 -17.32 12.31
CA LYS A 202 18.41 -17.20 11.89
C LYS A 202 19.05 -15.91 12.37
N ALA A 203 20.32 -15.98 12.75
CA ALA A 203 21.05 -14.84 13.31
C ALA A 203 21.17 -13.68 12.30
N GLU A 204 21.37 -13.99 11.02
CA GLU A 204 21.41 -13.03 9.91
C GLU A 204 20.11 -12.24 9.76
N TYR A 205 18.95 -12.88 9.96
CA TYR A 205 17.65 -12.20 9.90
C TYR A 205 17.46 -11.29 11.11
N ILE A 206 17.83 -11.75 12.31
CA ILE A 206 17.81 -10.90 13.51
C ILE A 206 18.69 -9.67 13.29
N ARG A 207 19.93 -9.84 12.83
CA ARG A 207 20.86 -8.73 12.57
C ARG A 207 20.26 -7.72 11.60
N ALA A 208 19.72 -8.19 10.48
CA ALA A 208 19.14 -7.32 9.45
C ALA A 208 17.88 -6.60 9.96
N CYS A 209 16.97 -7.28 10.66
CA CYS A 209 15.80 -6.64 11.26
C CYS A 209 16.17 -5.60 12.32
N LEU A 210 17.16 -5.90 13.18
CA LEU A 210 17.66 -4.94 14.16
C LEU A 210 18.30 -3.72 13.48
N ARG A 211 19.02 -3.89 12.36
CA ARG A 211 19.53 -2.78 11.56
C ARG A 211 18.40 -1.83 11.15
N GLY A 212 17.33 -2.37 10.56
CA GLY A 212 16.17 -1.57 10.14
C GLY A 212 15.45 -0.86 11.27
N LEU A 213 15.35 -1.50 12.44
CA LEU A 213 14.76 -0.91 13.66
C LEU A 213 15.64 0.20 14.26
N ILE A 214 16.96 0.00 14.30
CA ILE A 214 17.88 1.02 14.82
C ILE A 214 17.97 2.21 13.86
N ASP A 215 17.89 1.98 12.56
CA ASP A 215 17.95 3.03 11.53
C ASP A 215 16.72 3.95 11.49
N THR A 216 15.64 3.54 12.16
CA THR A 216 14.37 4.27 12.30
C THR A 216 14.24 4.84 13.72
N ASP A 217 13.89 3.98 14.68
CA ASP A 217 13.59 4.34 16.08
C ASP A 217 14.82 4.33 17.00
N GLY A 218 15.99 3.94 16.48
CA GLY A 218 17.23 3.91 17.23
C GLY A 218 18.01 5.21 17.15
N SER A 219 18.96 5.37 18.06
CA SER A 219 19.96 6.42 17.94
C SER A 219 21.31 6.00 18.50
N MET A 220 22.35 6.61 17.96
CA MET A 220 23.71 6.45 18.41
C MET A 220 24.25 7.82 18.80
N PHE A 221 24.86 7.91 19.97
CA PHE A 221 25.37 9.17 20.51
C PHE A 221 26.57 8.94 21.44
N ARG A 222 27.39 9.97 21.61
CA ARG A 222 28.48 9.98 22.59
C ARG A 222 27.92 10.21 23.99
N MET A 223 28.44 9.48 24.98
CA MET A 223 28.10 9.67 26.39
C MET A 223 28.82 10.87 27.02
N SER A 224 29.97 11.25 26.47
CA SER A 224 30.81 12.32 26.99
C SER A 224 31.28 13.21 25.84
N GLN A 225 31.36 14.52 26.11
CA GLN A 225 32.03 15.46 25.20
C GLN A 225 33.55 15.40 25.32
N ARG A 226 34.08 14.83 26.42
CA ARG A 226 35.52 14.72 26.70
C ARG A 226 36.12 13.40 26.23
N ASP A 227 35.35 12.31 26.31
CA ASP A 227 35.79 11.00 25.87
C ASP A 227 35.02 10.60 24.61
N PHE A 228 35.69 10.78 23.48
CA PHE A 228 35.15 10.53 22.15
C PHE A 228 34.88 9.04 21.86
N ASN A 229 35.47 8.14 22.65
CA ASN A 229 35.35 6.70 22.47
C ASN A 229 34.14 6.09 23.20
N LEU A 230 33.46 6.86 24.06
CA LEU A 230 32.28 6.36 24.78
C LEU A 230 31.01 6.58 23.97
N ILE A 231 30.73 5.64 23.07
CA ILE A 231 29.49 5.62 22.29
C ILE A 231 28.41 4.86 23.07
N ARG A 232 27.14 5.18 22.81
CA ARG A 232 25.99 4.43 23.28
C ARG A 232 24.96 4.30 22.16
N ILE A 233 24.36 3.14 22.04
CA ILE A 233 23.20 2.91 21.18
C ILE A 233 21.96 2.88 22.07
N ASN A 234 20.90 3.58 21.69
CA ASN A 234 19.59 3.44 22.29
C ASN A 234 18.57 2.94 21.27
N PHE A 235 17.50 2.37 21.79
CA PHE A 235 16.28 2.12 21.05
C PHE A 235 15.12 2.58 21.92
N THR A 236 14.27 3.45 21.37
CA THR A 236 13.14 4.04 22.10
C THR A 236 11.87 3.78 21.32
N ASN A 237 10.87 3.15 21.94
CA ASN A 237 9.60 2.87 21.28
C ASN A 237 8.44 2.85 22.29
N HIS A 238 7.24 3.29 21.86
CA HIS A 238 6.02 3.30 22.69
C HIS A 238 5.26 1.98 22.69
N ASN A 239 5.52 1.11 21.73
CA ASN A 239 5.04 -0.25 21.70
C ASN A 239 5.98 -1.13 22.55
N PHE A 240 5.53 -1.48 23.75
CA PHE A 240 6.30 -2.29 24.70
C PHE A 240 6.60 -3.70 24.17
N THR A 241 5.73 -4.27 23.34
CA THR A 241 5.96 -5.57 22.70
C THR A 241 7.14 -5.50 21.74
N LEU A 242 7.14 -4.51 20.84
CA LEU A 242 8.26 -4.30 19.92
C LEU A 242 9.56 -3.98 20.67
N LEU A 243 9.48 -3.18 21.73
CA LEU A 243 10.62 -2.86 22.60
C LEU A 243 11.26 -4.12 23.21
N ASN A 244 10.43 -5.04 23.72
CA ASN A 244 10.90 -6.33 24.25
C ASN A 244 11.48 -7.22 23.17
N ASP A 245 10.85 -7.31 22.00
CA ASP A 245 11.34 -8.13 20.89
C ASP A 245 12.69 -7.64 20.37
N THR A 246 12.86 -6.32 20.20
CA THR A 246 14.14 -5.74 19.82
C THR A 246 15.21 -6.09 20.85
N ARG A 247 14.91 -5.92 22.15
CA ARG A 247 15.83 -6.29 23.23
C ARG A 247 16.16 -7.80 23.24
N LYS A 248 15.17 -8.66 23.00
CA LYS A 248 15.34 -10.12 22.86
C LYS A 248 16.23 -10.47 21.67
N GLY A 249 16.12 -9.75 20.56
CA GLY A 249 17.00 -9.88 19.40
C GLY A 249 18.47 -9.62 19.77
N PHE A 250 18.73 -8.51 20.48
CA PHE A 250 20.09 -8.22 20.98
C PHE A 250 20.61 -9.34 21.91
N LEU A 251 19.78 -9.81 22.86
CA LEU A 251 20.17 -10.91 23.75
C LEU A 251 20.48 -12.21 23.00
N LYS A 252 19.67 -12.58 22.01
CA LYS A 252 19.89 -13.78 21.18
C LYS A 252 21.21 -13.73 20.41
N LEU A 253 21.69 -12.54 20.05
CA LEU A 253 22.98 -12.34 19.37
C LEU A 253 24.17 -12.21 20.34
N GLY A 254 23.93 -12.40 21.65
CA GLY A 254 24.95 -12.34 22.70
C GLY A 254 25.35 -10.92 23.10
N TYR A 255 24.51 -9.92 22.83
CA TYR A 255 24.67 -8.57 23.38
C TYR A 255 24.00 -8.47 24.75
N HIS A 256 24.40 -7.48 25.55
CA HIS A 256 23.87 -7.25 26.89
C HIS A 256 23.25 -5.85 27.00
N PRO A 257 22.09 -5.62 26.35
CA PRO A 257 21.36 -4.38 26.52
C PRO A 257 20.92 -4.21 27.98
N SER A 258 20.82 -2.96 28.44
CA SER A 258 20.29 -2.62 29.75
C SER A 258 18.91 -3.23 29.98
N LYS A 259 18.45 -3.21 31.23
CA LYS A 259 17.01 -3.36 31.51
C LYS A 259 16.24 -2.26 30.76
N ILE A 260 14.98 -2.53 30.47
CA ILE A 260 14.08 -1.51 29.92
C ILE A 260 13.86 -0.44 30.99
N ILE A 261 14.07 0.81 30.62
CA ILE A 261 13.93 1.98 31.48
C ILE A 261 12.66 2.72 31.08
N ASN A 262 11.85 3.10 32.06
CA ASN A 262 10.60 3.84 31.90
C ASN A 262 9.62 3.22 30.90
N GLN A 263 9.69 1.89 30.70
CA GLN A 263 8.89 1.14 29.72
C GLN A 263 8.99 1.67 28.27
N ARG A 264 10.06 2.41 27.96
CA ARG A 264 10.17 3.14 26.68
C ARG A 264 11.48 2.93 25.96
N GLN A 265 12.55 2.57 26.66
CA GLN A 265 13.87 2.51 26.04
C GLN A 265 14.81 1.52 26.72
N PHE A 266 15.82 1.08 26.00
CA PHE A 266 17.00 0.41 26.55
C PHE A 266 18.26 0.92 25.86
N TYR A 267 19.43 0.59 26.43
CA TYR A 267 20.73 1.03 25.93
C TYR A 267 21.71 -0.12 25.75
N LEU A 268 22.54 -0.05 24.72
CA LEU A 268 23.78 -0.82 24.59
C LEU A 268 24.95 0.12 24.88
N SER A 269 25.69 -0.14 25.95
CA SER A 269 26.75 0.76 26.45
C SER A 269 28.14 0.12 26.54
N ARG A 270 28.24 -1.20 26.42
CA ARG A 270 29.53 -1.91 26.51
C ARG A 270 30.31 -1.66 25.22
N GLN A 271 31.47 -1.00 25.31
CA GLN A 271 32.21 -0.56 24.12
C GLN A 271 32.68 -1.72 23.23
N GLY A 272 33.06 -2.85 23.82
CA GLY A 272 33.38 -4.08 23.06
C GLY A 272 32.18 -4.58 22.24
N GLU A 273 30.98 -4.53 22.83
CA GLU A 273 29.73 -4.90 22.16
C GLU A 273 29.30 -3.87 21.11
N ILE A 274 29.57 -2.59 21.33
CA ILE A 274 29.32 -1.55 20.32
C ILE A 274 30.23 -1.77 19.11
N ARG A 275 31.53 -2.06 19.31
CA ARG A 275 32.43 -2.43 18.21
C ARG A 275 31.94 -3.67 17.46
N LYS A 276 31.48 -4.69 18.19
CA LYS A 276 30.84 -5.89 17.61
C LYS A 276 29.59 -5.53 16.81
N TYR A 277 28.72 -4.67 17.35
CA TYR A 277 27.51 -4.19 16.67
C TYR A 277 27.84 -3.48 15.36
N LEU A 278 28.79 -2.55 15.37
CA LEU A 278 29.18 -1.79 14.18
C LEU A 278 29.76 -2.69 13.08
N LYS A 279 30.42 -3.79 13.45
CA LYS A 279 30.96 -4.79 12.51
C LYS A 279 29.91 -5.74 11.98
N GLU A 280 29.04 -6.29 12.84
CA GLU A 280 28.11 -7.36 12.48
C GLU A 280 26.75 -6.86 11.99
N ILE A 281 26.22 -5.80 12.61
CA ILE A 281 24.91 -5.23 12.30
C ILE A 281 25.11 -3.95 11.48
N GLY A 282 25.85 -2.97 12.01
CA GLY A 282 26.08 -1.70 11.34
C GLY A 282 24.79 -0.88 11.17
N SER A 283 24.73 -0.08 10.10
CA SER A 283 23.60 0.77 9.73
C SER A 283 23.57 0.95 8.22
N SER A 284 22.37 0.97 7.65
CA SER A 284 22.12 1.32 6.24
C SER A 284 21.68 2.78 6.10
N ASN A 285 21.37 3.46 7.21
CA ASN A 285 21.03 4.87 7.22
C ASN A 285 22.28 5.74 7.34
N LYS A 286 22.57 6.48 6.27
CA LYS A 286 23.74 7.37 6.19
C LYS A 286 23.84 8.35 7.37
N LYS A 287 22.71 8.86 7.88
CA LYS A 287 22.66 9.72 9.09
C LYS A 287 23.44 9.11 10.27
N HIS A 288 23.26 7.82 10.48
CA HIS A 288 23.91 7.08 11.56
C HIS A 288 25.37 6.79 11.24
N LEU A 289 25.67 6.39 9.99
CA LEU A 289 27.03 6.16 9.53
C LEU A 289 27.90 7.42 9.65
N ASP A 290 27.41 8.57 9.19
CA ASP A 290 28.12 9.85 9.27
C ASP A 290 28.35 10.26 10.73
N ARG A 291 27.34 10.04 11.59
CA ARG A 291 27.48 10.30 13.03
C ARG A 291 28.53 9.40 13.67
N ILE A 292 28.59 8.11 13.33
CA ILE A 292 29.61 7.17 13.82
C ILE A 292 31.00 7.58 13.32
N LYS A 293 31.15 7.97 12.05
CA LYS A 293 32.42 8.44 11.49
C LYS A 293 32.94 9.67 12.25
N ASN A 294 32.07 10.63 12.50
CA ASN A 294 32.41 11.81 13.32
C ASN A 294 32.77 11.44 14.77
N PHE A 295 32.33 10.27 15.25
CA PHE A 295 32.68 9.80 16.58
C PHE A 295 34.08 9.19 16.66
N ILE A 296 34.50 8.52 15.60
CA ILE A 296 35.75 7.77 15.50
C ILE A 296 36.91 8.61 14.92
N ALA A 297 36.60 9.71 14.20
CA ALA A 297 37.60 10.63 13.71
C ALA A 297 38.33 11.33 14.89
N PRO A 298 39.68 11.36 14.87
CA PRO A 298 40.51 11.95 15.92
C PRO A 298 40.32 13.46 16.07
#